data_AF-D7BQ47-F1
#
_entry.id   AF-D7BQ47-F1
#
_cell.length_a   1.000
_cell.length_b   1.000
_cell.length_c   1.000
_cell.angle_alpha   90.00
_cell.angle_beta   90.00
_cell.angle_gamma   90.00
#
_symmetry.space_group_name_H-M   'P 1'
#
loop_
_entity.id
_entity.type
_entity.pdbx_description
1 polymer ?
#
loop_
_entity_poly.entity_id
_entity_poly.type
_entity_poly.pdbx_seq_one_letter_code
_entity_poly.pdbx_strand_id
1 'polypeptide(L)'
;MQLAGALLAASQPKKTFAQVAEFISRQTAGDLASLIEATWQQKSESFPVRDPAYAREAQENARRVLTSFQGTELPLPEKTDHLVYAYMMENTRILEIFRRILVSFFNTENFNTPSAETLQWLDQTERLFFRDPGPFSVLAVTGELRPDADAVRRNAYHRLLGLDLNHGRGGKPGAYPYHRTDVANNRFPVLFGQLLEEVSIGIQHSSNTSGANPTDDFRIQDLVQEIGDVMLDRRGPSQAGLAHEEFVAVTFLSWLHLAVSWESPVVRDLRATASTPHERLRRLGARVKLDAHQDSRSFLQLGPDVSLLLYSIERRLEPTQQPEYFYTRGSQLRPVMDRIIHHWSHVTGTNIRSRATRLDPGTVRALGNASVIASAPASVGTGVSGSSQGVAMPAARAGVKDPMPLR
;
A
#
# COMPACT_ATOMS: atom_id res chain seq x y z
N MET A 1 10.52 8.10 7.30
CA MET A 1 11.28 6.83 7.16
C MET A 1 12.39 6.91 6.12
N GLN A 2 12.13 7.27 4.86
CA GLN A 2 13.17 7.31 3.82
C GLN A 2 14.32 8.27 4.14
N LEU A 3 14.03 9.46 4.68
CA LEU A 3 15.07 10.37 5.19
C LEU A 3 15.94 9.71 6.26
N ALA A 4 15.35 8.99 7.21
CA ALA A 4 16.11 8.26 8.21
C ALA A 4 16.99 7.17 7.57
N GLY A 5 16.50 6.50 6.53
CA GLY A 5 17.29 5.54 5.74
C GLY A 5 18.48 6.19 5.04
N ALA A 6 18.27 7.34 4.39
CA ALA A 6 19.31 8.09 3.70
C ALA A 6 20.39 8.59 4.68
N LEU A 7 19.98 9.19 5.80
CA LEU A 7 20.88 9.66 6.86
C LEU A 7 21.66 8.49 7.49
N LEU A 8 21.02 7.34 7.69
CA LEU A 8 21.67 6.14 8.21
C LEU A 8 22.74 5.63 7.24
N ALA A 9 22.39 5.53 5.95
CA ALA A 9 23.30 5.07 4.89
C ALA A 9 24.51 5.99 4.72
N ALA A 10 24.32 7.31 4.86
CA ALA A 10 25.39 8.28 4.74
C ALA A 10 26.28 8.38 5.99
N SER A 11 25.90 7.74 7.12
CA SER A 11 26.50 8.05 8.41
C SER A 11 27.95 7.62 8.63
N GLN A 12 28.79 8.60 9.01
CA GLN A 12 30.20 8.43 9.36
C GLN A 12 30.56 9.21 10.65
N PRO A 13 30.99 8.53 11.75
CA PRO A 13 30.96 7.08 11.95
C PRO A 13 29.52 6.54 11.89
N LYS A 14 29.37 5.22 11.64
CA LYS A 14 28.06 4.57 11.53
C LYS A 14 27.19 4.85 12.76
N LYS A 15 26.10 5.60 12.56
CA LYS A 15 25.09 5.85 13.58
C LYS A 15 24.08 4.71 13.59
N THR A 16 23.38 4.52 14.71
CA THR A 16 22.23 3.60 14.78
C THR A 16 20.98 4.26 14.23
N PHE A 17 19.98 3.46 13.83
CA PHE A 17 18.67 4.00 13.42
C PHE A 17 18.05 4.87 14.52
N ALA A 18 18.19 4.48 15.79
CA ALA A 18 17.67 5.26 16.92
C ALA A 18 18.33 6.65 17.02
N GLN A 19 19.64 6.75 16.82
CA GLN A 19 20.34 8.04 16.81
C GLN A 19 19.90 8.95 15.65
N VAL A 20 19.65 8.36 14.47
CA VAL A 20 19.12 9.10 13.31
C VAL A 20 17.69 9.58 13.59
N ALA A 21 16.84 8.70 14.10
CA ALA A 21 15.44 9.02 14.40
C ALA A 21 15.35 10.07 15.52
N GLU A 22 16.21 9.98 16.53
CA GLU A 22 16.35 10.97 17.59
C GLU A 22 16.76 12.33 17.01
N PHE A 23 17.76 12.38 16.12
CA PHE A 23 18.15 13.61 15.44
C PHE A 23 16.97 14.27 14.70
N ILE A 24 16.21 13.48 13.93
CA ILE A 24 15.02 14.00 13.22
C ILE A 24 13.98 14.51 14.22
N SER A 25 13.72 13.78 15.31
CA SER A 25 12.72 14.15 16.32
C SER A 25 13.07 15.42 17.10
N ARG A 26 14.34 15.82 17.14
CA ARG A 26 14.81 17.03 17.83
C ARG A 26 14.73 18.30 16.98
N GLN A 27 14.46 18.18 15.68
CA GLN A 27 14.35 19.34 14.78
C GLN A 27 13.12 20.20 15.11
N THR A 28 13.11 21.48 14.77
CA THR A 28 11.90 22.27 14.99
C THR A 28 10.81 21.91 13.98
N ALA A 29 9.54 22.27 14.26
CA ALA A 29 8.46 22.09 13.28
C ALA A 29 8.75 22.81 11.94
N GLY A 30 9.41 23.98 12.00
CA GLY A 30 9.81 24.73 10.81
C GLY A 30 10.93 24.06 10.01
N ASP A 31 11.91 23.46 10.69
CA ASP A 31 12.97 22.68 10.05
C ASP A 31 12.40 21.43 9.37
N LEU A 32 11.50 20.71 10.05
CA LEU A 32 10.80 19.56 9.50
C LEU A 32 9.93 19.96 8.29
N ALA A 33 9.19 21.07 8.38
CA ALA A 33 8.43 21.60 7.26
C ALA A 33 9.35 21.92 6.08
N SER A 34 10.50 22.57 6.31
CA SER A 34 11.48 22.88 5.25
C SER A 34 12.03 21.63 4.58
N LEU A 35 12.32 20.57 5.34
CA LEU A 35 12.74 19.28 4.80
C LEU A 35 11.65 18.66 3.91
N ILE A 36 10.39 18.73 4.34
CA ILE A 36 9.24 18.22 3.58
C ILE A 36 9.08 19.00 2.27
N GLU A 37 9.09 20.33 2.34
CA GLU A 37 9.01 21.20 1.16
C GLU A 37 10.15 20.94 0.19
N ALA A 38 11.40 20.91 0.66
CA ALA A 38 12.56 20.67 -0.20
C ALA A 38 12.50 19.29 -0.88
N THR A 39 12.02 18.26 -0.16
CA THR A 39 11.81 16.92 -0.74
C THR A 39 10.75 16.94 -1.83
N TRP A 40 9.64 17.67 -1.63
CA TRP A 40 8.60 17.83 -2.65
C TRP A 40 9.13 18.52 -3.91
N GLN A 41 9.90 19.61 -3.75
CA GLN A 41 10.47 20.36 -4.87
C GLN A 41 11.45 19.51 -5.68
N GLN A 42 12.22 18.62 -5.04
CA GLN A 42 13.10 17.69 -5.75
C GLN A 42 12.33 16.65 -6.58
N LYS A 43 11.19 16.16 -6.07
CA LYS A 43 10.36 15.16 -6.78
C LYS A 43 9.61 15.75 -7.97
N SER A 44 9.17 16.99 -7.84
CA SER A 44 8.17 17.57 -8.73
C SER A 44 8.80 18.43 -9.83
N GLU A 45 9.26 17.80 -10.91
CA GLU A 45 9.52 18.50 -12.18
C GLU A 45 8.21 19.00 -12.84
N SER A 46 7.04 18.49 -12.41
CA SER A 46 5.76 18.67 -13.11
C SER A 46 4.74 19.60 -12.44
N PHE A 47 4.92 19.99 -11.17
CA PHE A 47 4.12 21.06 -10.56
C PHE A 47 4.88 22.37 -10.53
N PRO A 48 4.24 23.49 -10.92
CA PRO A 48 4.86 24.80 -10.78
C PRO A 48 5.16 25.08 -9.31
N VAL A 49 6.39 25.53 -9.05
CA VAL A 49 6.78 26.08 -7.75
C VAL A 49 5.78 27.19 -7.40
N ARG A 50 4.98 26.99 -6.34
CA ARG A 50 3.91 27.94 -5.97
C ARG A 50 4.45 29.33 -5.63
N ASP A 51 5.63 29.36 -4.99
CA ASP A 51 6.42 30.58 -4.74
C ASP A 51 7.93 30.24 -4.78
N PRO A 52 8.69 30.76 -5.78
CA PRO A 52 10.14 30.53 -5.89
C PRO A 52 10.97 31.07 -4.71
N ALA A 53 10.50 32.09 -4.00
CA ALA A 53 11.21 32.61 -2.84
C ALA A 53 11.08 31.62 -1.66
N TYR A 54 9.85 31.22 -1.34
CA TYR A 54 9.57 30.22 -0.31
C TYR A 54 10.29 28.90 -0.57
N ALA A 55 10.29 28.41 -1.81
CA ALA A 55 10.97 27.17 -2.16
C ALA A 55 12.49 27.24 -1.96
N ARG A 56 13.13 28.36 -2.33
CA ARG A 56 14.57 28.57 -2.09
C ARG A 56 14.90 28.64 -0.60
N GLU A 57 14.07 29.33 0.17
CA GLU A 57 14.24 29.39 1.63
C GLU A 57 14.13 27.99 2.26
N ALA A 58 13.11 27.22 1.88
CA ALA A 58 12.93 25.85 2.35
C ALA A 58 14.11 24.93 1.97
N GLN A 59 14.66 25.06 0.76
CA GLN A 59 15.83 24.31 0.33
C GLN A 59 17.08 24.66 1.15
N GLU A 60 17.33 25.94 1.40
CA GLU A 60 18.48 26.37 2.21
C GLU A 60 18.32 25.92 3.67
N ASN A 61 17.12 26.02 4.24
CA ASN A 61 16.82 25.52 5.59
C ASN A 61 17.03 24.01 5.68
N ALA A 62 16.50 23.24 4.72
CA ALA A 62 16.69 21.80 4.63
C ALA A 62 18.18 21.43 4.55
N ARG A 63 18.95 22.14 3.71
CA ARG A 63 20.41 21.96 3.59
C ARG A 63 21.12 22.22 4.90
N ARG A 64 20.77 23.30 5.62
CA ARG A 64 21.33 23.60 6.96
C ARG A 64 21.06 22.48 7.96
N VAL A 65 19.83 21.97 8.00
CA VAL A 65 19.45 20.85 8.87
C VAL A 65 20.27 19.61 8.53
N LEU A 66 20.34 19.21 7.27
CA LEU A 66 21.07 18.02 6.83
C LEU A 66 22.58 18.13 7.13
N THR A 67 23.18 19.29 6.85
CA THR A 67 24.59 19.55 7.17
C THR A 67 24.84 19.51 8.67
N SER A 68 23.89 19.92 9.52
CA SER A 68 24.05 19.82 10.98
C SER A 68 24.17 18.37 11.50
N PHE A 69 23.73 17.38 10.72
CA PHE A 69 23.79 15.98 11.14
C PHE A 69 25.21 15.41 11.13
N GLN A 70 26.05 15.83 10.17
CA GLN A 70 27.36 15.22 9.88
C GLN A 70 28.45 16.17 9.36
N GLY A 71 28.16 17.47 9.24
CA GLY A 71 29.10 18.47 8.71
C GLY A 71 29.32 18.38 7.20
N THR A 72 28.64 17.47 6.50
CA THR A 72 28.70 17.31 5.04
C THR A 72 27.31 17.43 4.44
N GLU A 73 27.24 17.85 3.16
CA GLU A 73 25.96 17.91 2.45
C GLU A 73 25.43 16.50 2.21
N LEU A 74 24.31 16.19 2.85
CA LEU A 74 23.60 14.93 2.66
C LEU A 74 22.46 15.14 1.65
N PRO A 75 22.28 14.21 0.70
CA PRO A 75 21.18 14.31 -0.24
C PRO A 75 19.84 14.09 0.46
N LEU A 76 18.83 14.83 0.03
CA LEU A 76 17.44 14.54 0.34
C LEU A 76 17.02 13.21 -0.31
N PRO A 77 15.96 12.55 0.18
CA PRO A 77 15.48 11.31 -0.42
C PRO A 77 15.13 11.51 -1.90
N GLU A 78 15.82 10.79 -2.79
CA GLU A 78 15.58 10.85 -4.24
C GLU A 78 14.23 10.27 -4.65
N LYS A 79 13.64 9.43 -3.79
CA LYS A 79 12.39 8.69 -4.05
C LYS A 79 11.47 8.87 -2.85
N THR A 80 10.17 9.02 -3.12
CA THR A 80 9.11 9.00 -2.11
C THR A 80 8.36 7.68 -2.16
N ASP A 81 7.90 7.18 -1.00
CA ASP A 81 7.09 5.96 -0.97
C ASP A 81 5.80 6.14 -1.79
N HIS A 82 5.31 5.04 -2.37
CA HIS A 82 4.06 4.97 -3.12
C HIS A 82 2.86 5.09 -2.16
N LEU A 83 1.71 5.61 -2.62
CA LEU A 83 0.49 5.80 -1.80
C LEU A 83 0.07 4.56 -1.00
N VAL A 84 0.31 3.37 -1.56
CA VAL A 84 0.05 2.08 -0.88
C VAL A 84 0.72 1.96 0.49
N TYR A 85 1.90 2.60 0.67
CA TYR A 85 2.57 2.65 1.96
C TYR A 85 1.67 3.30 3.00
N ALA A 86 1.14 4.49 2.69
CA ALA A 86 0.26 5.23 3.60
C ALA A 86 -1.01 4.43 3.89
N TYR A 87 -1.60 3.81 2.87
CA TYR A 87 -2.75 2.91 3.03
C TYR A 87 -2.46 1.76 4.01
N MET A 88 -1.32 1.09 3.87
CA MET A 88 -0.92 0.00 4.78
C MET A 88 -0.72 0.50 6.21
N MET A 89 -0.04 1.65 6.38
CA MET A 89 0.17 2.24 7.70
C MET A 89 -1.16 2.63 8.35
N GLU A 90 -2.06 3.29 7.63
CA GLU A 90 -3.34 3.76 8.19
C GLU A 90 -4.24 2.57 8.61
N ASN A 91 -4.21 1.43 7.90
CA ASN A 91 -4.91 0.20 8.30
C ASN A 91 -4.46 -0.38 9.66
N THR A 92 -3.31 0.02 10.19
CA THR A 92 -2.88 -0.35 11.56
C THR A 92 -3.64 0.39 12.66
N ARG A 93 -4.40 1.44 12.30
CA ARG A 93 -5.01 2.45 13.19
C ARG A 93 -4.01 3.39 13.86
N ILE A 94 -2.79 3.48 13.33
CA ILE A 94 -1.72 4.33 13.88
C ILE A 94 -2.17 5.79 14.00
N LEU A 95 -2.87 6.29 12.99
CA LEU A 95 -3.35 7.67 12.96
C LEU A 95 -4.37 7.94 14.07
N GLU A 96 -5.38 7.08 14.22
CA GLU A 96 -6.43 7.22 15.22
C GLU A 96 -5.86 7.12 16.64
N ILE A 97 -4.91 6.20 16.84
CA ILE A 97 -4.20 6.05 18.12
C ILE A 97 -3.45 7.33 18.45
N PHE A 98 -2.62 7.84 17.54
CA PHE A 98 -1.86 9.06 17.79
C PHE A 98 -2.74 10.29 17.93
N ARG A 99 -3.82 10.41 17.15
CA ARG A 99 -4.81 11.50 17.33
C ARG A 99 -5.40 11.48 18.74
N ARG A 100 -5.77 10.30 19.26
CA ARG A 100 -6.25 10.20 20.66
C ARG A 100 -5.16 10.50 21.67
N ILE A 101 -3.90 10.17 21.39
CA ILE A 101 -2.76 10.53 22.25
C ILE A 101 -2.63 12.05 22.32
N LEU A 102 -2.61 12.75 21.18
CA LEU A 102 -2.54 14.22 21.13
C LEU A 102 -3.69 14.86 21.92
N VAL A 103 -4.93 14.47 21.62
CA VAL A 103 -6.12 14.95 22.35
C VAL A 103 -6.00 14.67 23.85
N SER A 104 -5.48 13.51 24.23
CA SER A 104 -5.33 13.16 25.62
C SER A 104 -4.23 13.97 26.32
N PHE A 105 -3.14 14.35 25.64
CA PHE A 105 -2.15 15.26 26.23
C PHE A 105 -2.62 16.71 26.31
N PHE A 106 -3.37 17.20 25.31
CA PHE A 106 -3.80 18.60 25.27
C PHE A 106 -5.04 18.90 26.10
N ASN A 107 -6.01 17.98 26.11
CA ASN A 107 -7.34 18.25 26.65
C ASN A 107 -7.68 17.42 27.88
N THR A 108 -6.81 16.48 28.26
CA THR A 108 -7.08 15.60 29.40
C THR A 108 -5.86 15.49 30.31
N GLU A 109 -6.08 15.38 31.61
CA GLU A 109 -5.01 15.08 32.58
C GLU A 109 -4.82 13.57 32.75
N ASN A 110 -5.19 12.77 31.73
CA ASN A 110 -5.22 11.30 31.82
C ASN A 110 -3.83 10.66 31.80
N PHE A 111 -2.80 11.43 31.41
CA PHE A 111 -1.41 10.97 31.35
C PHE A 111 -0.56 11.70 32.39
N ASN A 112 0.58 11.10 32.73
CA ASN A 112 1.60 11.76 33.53
C ASN A 112 2.13 13.00 32.80
N THR A 113 2.76 13.90 33.54
CA THR A 113 3.44 15.08 32.98
C THR A 113 4.40 14.67 31.86
N PRO A 114 4.21 15.17 30.62
CA PRO A 114 5.09 14.85 29.50
C PRO A 114 6.49 15.44 29.71
N SER A 115 7.51 14.74 29.22
CA SER A 115 8.86 15.28 29.09
C SER A 115 8.93 16.43 28.08
N ALA A 116 10.00 17.22 28.13
CA ALA A 116 10.23 18.31 27.19
C ALA A 116 10.28 17.79 25.74
N GLU A 117 10.87 16.61 25.54
CA GLU A 117 10.98 15.96 24.25
C GLU A 117 9.61 15.49 23.73
N THR A 118 8.72 15.01 24.61
CA THR A 118 7.33 14.68 24.22
C THR A 118 6.54 15.93 23.89
N LEU A 119 6.68 17.02 24.67
CA LEU A 119 6.04 18.31 24.34
C LEU A 119 6.47 18.82 22.97
N GLN A 120 7.77 18.74 22.66
CA GLN A 120 8.29 19.10 21.34
C GLN A 120 7.69 18.23 20.23
N TRP A 121 7.63 16.91 20.44
CA TRP A 121 7.03 15.98 19.47
C TRP A 121 5.54 16.24 19.23
N LEU A 122 4.78 16.59 20.29
CA LEU A 122 3.38 16.95 20.21
C LEU A 122 3.18 18.24 19.41
N ASP A 123 3.96 19.30 19.69
CA ASP A 123 3.91 20.57 18.96
C ASP A 123 4.27 20.38 17.47
N GLN A 124 5.34 19.63 17.18
CA GLN A 124 5.72 19.28 15.80
C GLN A 124 4.58 18.58 15.07
N THR A 125 4.01 17.54 15.69
CA THR A 125 2.96 16.71 15.06
C THR A 125 1.70 17.52 14.82
N GLU A 126 1.29 18.35 15.79
CA GLU A 126 0.14 19.23 15.65
C GLU A 126 0.35 20.26 14.53
N ARG A 127 1.48 21.00 14.55
CA ARG A 127 1.78 22.04 13.55
C ARG A 127 1.92 21.51 12.13
N LEU A 128 2.50 20.33 11.97
CA LEU A 128 2.71 19.74 10.64
C LEU A 128 1.42 19.14 10.06
N PHE A 129 0.57 18.49 10.87
CA PHE A 129 -0.47 17.62 10.33
C PHE A 129 -1.89 17.86 10.85
N PHE A 130 -2.07 18.62 11.94
CA PHE A 130 -3.39 18.88 12.54
C PHE A 130 -3.81 20.35 12.54
N ARG A 131 -2.86 21.28 12.36
CA ARG A 131 -3.12 22.69 12.17
C ARG A 131 -3.30 23.03 10.69
N ASP A 132 -4.06 24.08 10.40
CA ASP A 132 -4.17 24.61 9.05
C ASP A 132 -2.80 25.04 8.52
N PRO A 133 -2.34 24.45 7.40
CA PRO A 133 -1.05 24.77 6.82
C PRO A 133 -1.08 26.16 6.15
N GLY A 134 0.10 26.77 6.01
CA GLY A 134 0.24 28.01 5.27
C GLY A 134 -0.15 27.86 3.79
N PRO A 135 -0.61 28.93 3.12
CA PRO A 135 -1.20 28.87 1.78
C PRO A 135 -0.26 28.31 0.69
N PHE A 136 1.05 28.48 0.86
CA PHE A 136 2.06 28.00 -0.09
C PHE A 136 2.70 26.67 0.29
N SER A 137 2.31 26.10 1.44
CA SER A 137 2.89 24.84 1.89
C SER A 137 2.38 23.67 1.05
N VAL A 138 3.26 22.71 0.75
CA VAL A 138 2.90 21.39 0.24
C VAL A 138 1.97 20.63 1.20
N LEU A 139 1.88 20.99 2.48
CA LEU A 139 0.94 20.33 3.38
C LEU A 139 -0.51 20.79 3.18
N ALA A 140 -0.75 21.87 2.41
CA ALA A 140 -2.06 22.43 2.11
C ALA A 140 -2.85 21.62 1.07
N VAL A 141 -3.34 20.45 1.48
CA VAL A 141 -4.27 19.58 0.71
C VAL A 141 -5.74 19.81 1.04
N THR A 142 -6.02 20.45 2.18
CA THR A 142 -7.36 20.83 2.63
C THR A 142 -7.63 22.31 2.33
N GLY A 143 -8.91 22.67 2.40
CA GLY A 143 -9.41 24.03 2.25
C GLY A 143 -10.93 24.04 2.38
N GLU A 144 -11.58 25.16 2.08
CA GLU A 144 -13.04 25.27 2.19
C GLU A 144 -13.79 24.21 1.36
N LEU A 145 -13.28 23.89 0.16
CA LEU A 145 -13.85 22.88 -0.72
C LEU A 145 -13.58 21.43 -0.27
N ARG A 146 -12.53 21.21 0.55
CA ARG A 146 -12.07 19.90 1.00
C ARG A 146 -11.63 19.99 2.47
N PRO A 147 -12.59 20.17 3.41
CA PRO A 147 -12.25 20.49 4.80
C PRO A 147 -11.74 19.27 5.59
N ASP A 148 -12.10 18.06 5.17
CA ASP A 148 -11.75 16.82 5.88
C ASP A 148 -10.50 16.15 5.26
N ALA A 149 -9.36 16.28 5.94
CA ALA A 149 -8.11 15.65 5.53
C ALA A 149 -8.18 14.11 5.49
N ASP A 150 -8.98 13.46 6.35
CA ASP A 150 -9.16 12.01 6.36
C ASP A 150 -9.95 11.57 5.13
N ALA A 151 -11.00 12.33 4.78
CA ALA A 151 -11.78 12.10 3.56
C ALA A 151 -10.92 12.26 2.30
N VAL A 152 -10.03 13.27 2.26
CA VAL A 152 -9.10 13.48 1.12
C VAL A 152 -8.15 12.29 0.95
N ARG A 153 -7.51 11.80 2.02
CA ARG A 153 -6.62 10.63 1.95
C ARG A 153 -7.37 9.36 1.54
N ARG A 154 -8.53 9.09 2.15
CA ARG A 154 -9.36 7.92 1.83
C ARG A 154 -9.85 7.95 0.37
N ASN A 155 -10.22 9.12 -0.14
CA ASN A 155 -10.55 9.29 -1.55
C ASN A 155 -9.34 9.00 -2.46
N ALA A 156 -8.12 9.41 -2.09
CA ALA A 156 -6.92 9.08 -2.84
C ALA A 156 -6.66 7.57 -2.90
N TYR A 157 -6.82 6.84 -1.78
CA TYR A 157 -6.72 5.37 -1.74
C TYR A 157 -7.72 4.71 -2.67
N HIS A 158 -8.99 5.14 -2.61
CA HIS A 158 -10.03 4.62 -3.49
C HIS A 158 -9.74 4.91 -4.97
N ARG A 159 -9.28 6.13 -5.30
CA ARG A 159 -8.96 6.52 -6.69
C ARG A 159 -7.83 5.70 -7.30
N LEU A 160 -6.71 5.57 -6.59
CA LEU A 160 -5.51 4.92 -7.13
C LEU A 160 -5.52 3.39 -6.97
N LEU A 161 -6.03 2.89 -5.84
CA LEU A 161 -5.94 1.47 -5.48
C LEU A 161 -7.30 0.76 -5.55
N GLY A 162 -8.42 1.48 -5.60
CA GLY A 162 -9.75 0.86 -5.48
C GLY A 162 -9.98 0.21 -4.10
N LEU A 163 -9.28 0.70 -3.07
CA LEU A 163 -9.31 0.13 -1.72
C LEU A 163 -9.84 1.13 -0.69
N ASP A 164 -10.60 0.60 0.28
CA ASP A 164 -11.05 1.30 1.48
C ASP A 164 -10.29 0.79 2.71
N LEU A 165 -10.16 1.64 3.73
CA LEU A 165 -9.56 1.24 5.00
C LEU A 165 -10.49 0.29 5.79
N ASN A 166 -9.88 -0.58 6.60
CA ASN A 166 -10.57 -1.58 7.43
C ASN A 166 -11.35 -1.01 8.64
N HIS A 167 -11.44 0.31 8.77
CA HIS A 167 -12.09 1.00 9.88
C HIS A 167 -12.67 2.35 9.45
N GLY A 168 -13.71 2.80 10.16
CA GLY A 168 -14.37 4.08 9.98
C GLY A 168 -13.89 5.14 10.97
N ARG A 169 -14.73 6.14 11.25
CA ARG A 169 -14.35 7.31 12.05
C ARG A 169 -13.86 6.91 13.45
N GLY A 170 -12.69 7.41 13.83
CA GLY A 170 -12.11 7.20 15.17
C GLY A 170 -11.75 5.75 15.48
N GLY A 171 -11.54 4.93 14.44
CA GLY A 171 -11.12 3.53 14.54
C GLY A 171 -12.26 2.54 14.79
N LYS A 172 -13.52 3.01 14.72
CA LYS A 172 -14.70 2.16 14.90
C LYS A 172 -14.95 1.29 13.66
N PRO A 173 -15.53 0.09 13.80
CA PRO A 173 -16.01 -0.68 12.66
C PRO A 173 -17.02 0.13 11.82
N GLY A 174 -16.99 -0.06 10.50
CA GLY A 174 -17.93 0.58 9.56
C GLY A 174 -17.25 1.49 8.55
N ALA A 175 -18.06 2.00 7.61
CA ALA A 175 -17.58 2.90 6.56
C ALA A 175 -17.28 4.31 7.09
N TYR A 176 -16.26 4.95 6.53
CA TYR A 176 -16.02 6.38 6.72
C TYR A 176 -16.79 7.17 5.66
N PRO A 177 -17.55 8.22 6.02
CA PRO A 177 -18.25 9.03 5.03
C PRO A 177 -17.26 9.92 4.27
N TYR A 178 -17.10 9.69 2.98
CA TYR A 178 -16.37 10.58 2.08
C TYR A 178 -16.97 10.49 0.67
N HIS A 179 -16.74 11.52 -0.14
CA HIS A 179 -17.18 11.50 -1.53
C HIS A 179 -16.37 10.47 -2.32
N ARG A 180 -17.01 9.37 -2.72
CA ARG A 180 -16.40 8.39 -3.63
C ARG A 180 -16.43 8.96 -5.05
N THR A 181 -15.30 8.83 -5.74
CA THR A 181 -15.23 9.11 -7.16
C THR A 181 -16.05 8.07 -7.93
N ASP A 182 -16.70 8.48 -9.02
CA ASP A 182 -17.36 7.55 -9.94
C ASP A 182 -16.34 6.65 -10.67
N VAL A 183 -15.12 7.15 -10.82
CA VAL A 183 -14.03 6.45 -11.53
C VAL A 183 -12.90 6.15 -10.57
N ALA A 184 -12.74 4.87 -10.22
CA ALA A 184 -11.74 4.33 -9.30
C ALA A 184 -11.02 3.12 -9.90
N ASN A 185 -9.80 2.84 -9.43
CA ASN A 185 -9.03 1.68 -9.89
C ASN A 185 -9.48 0.38 -9.21
N ASN A 186 -10.71 -0.06 -9.48
CA ASN A 186 -11.26 -1.29 -8.91
C ASN A 186 -10.60 -2.57 -9.46
N ARG A 187 -9.78 -2.45 -10.51
CA ARG A 187 -9.07 -3.59 -11.12
C ARG A 187 -7.80 -3.95 -10.35
N PHE A 188 -7.12 -2.96 -9.76
CA PHE A 188 -5.85 -3.19 -9.08
C PHE A 188 -5.87 -4.34 -8.07
N PRO A 189 -6.84 -4.44 -7.13
CA PRO A 189 -6.80 -5.51 -6.12
C PRO A 189 -6.87 -6.91 -6.73
N VAL A 190 -7.59 -7.05 -7.85
CA VAL A 190 -7.73 -8.32 -8.58
C VAL A 190 -6.42 -8.66 -9.30
N LEU A 191 -5.87 -7.72 -10.05
CA LEU A 191 -4.62 -7.91 -10.80
C LEU A 191 -3.45 -8.19 -9.86
N PHE A 192 -3.37 -7.46 -8.76
CA PHE A 192 -2.33 -7.66 -7.76
C PHE A 192 -2.45 -9.04 -7.11
N GLY A 193 -3.68 -9.48 -6.76
CA GLY A 193 -3.91 -10.82 -6.24
C GLY A 193 -3.48 -11.92 -7.23
N GLN A 194 -3.78 -11.76 -8.52
CA GLN A 194 -3.34 -12.69 -9.57
C GLN A 194 -1.82 -12.71 -9.73
N LEU A 195 -1.16 -11.55 -9.69
CA LEU A 195 0.31 -11.48 -9.74
C LEU A 195 0.95 -12.27 -8.59
N LEU A 196 0.42 -12.10 -7.37
CA LEU A 196 0.92 -12.83 -6.21
C LEU A 196 0.70 -14.34 -6.32
N GLU A 197 -0.40 -14.78 -6.95
CA GLU A 197 -0.70 -16.19 -7.21
C GLU A 197 0.31 -16.78 -8.21
N GLU A 198 0.49 -16.16 -9.37
CA GLU A 198 1.43 -16.64 -10.40
C GLU A 198 2.88 -16.66 -9.91
N VAL A 199 3.32 -15.59 -9.24
CA VAL A 199 4.66 -15.56 -8.64
C VAL A 199 4.80 -16.62 -7.55
N SER A 200 3.74 -16.91 -6.80
CA SER A 200 3.78 -18.00 -5.82
C SER A 200 3.92 -19.39 -6.47
N ILE A 201 3.37 -19.60 -7.67
CA ILE A 201 3.60 -20.82 -8.48
C ILE A 201 5.07 -20.88 -8.87
N GLY A 202 5.59 -19.78 -9.46
CA GLY A 202 7.00 -19.65 -9.83
C GLY A 202 7.95 -19.97 -8.68
N ILE A 203 7.69 -19.44 -7.47
CA ILE A 203 8.54 -19.68 -6.29
C ILE A 203 8.53 -21.15 -5.88
N GLN A 204 7.38 -21.82 -5.95
CA GLN A 204 7.24 -23.24 -5.59
C GLN A 204 7.97 -24.15 -6.58
N HIS A 205 7.95 -23.79 -7.87
CA HIS A 205 8.55 -24.58 -8.94
C HIS A 205 9.93 -24.11 -9.40
N SER A 206 10.51 -23.08 -8.75
CA SER A 206 11.78 -22.46 -9.15
C SER A 206 13.00 -23.39 -9.11
N SER A 207 12.91 -24.53 -8.41
CA SER A 207 13.97 -25.55 -8.34
C SER A 207 13.52 -26.88 -8.92
N ASN A 208 12.42 -26.89 -9.67
CA ASN A 208 11.94 -28.09 -10.29
C ASN A 208 12.85 -28.46 -11.47
N THR A 209 13.52 -29.60 -11.39
CA THR A 209 14.42 -30.12 -12.43
C THR A 209 13.83 -31.29 -13.19
N SER A 210 12.63 -31.76 -12.81
CA SER A 210 11.95 -32.92 -13.41
C SER A 210 10.43 -32.77 -13.36
N GLY A 211 9.74 -33.07 -14.45
CA GLY A 211 8.28 -32.92 -14.55
C GLY A 211 7.85 -31.58 -15.13
N ALA A 212 6.54 -31.38 -15.30
CA ALA A 212 5.99 -30.15 -15.87
C ALA A 212 6.20 -28.96 -14.93
N ASN A 213 6.63 -27.82 -15.47
CA ASN A 213 6.71 -26.55 -14.75
C ASN A 213 5.47 -25.71 -15.12
N PRO A 214 4.52 -25.49 -14.20
CA PRO A 214 3.31 -24.69 -14.48
C PRO A 214 3.56 -23.17 -14.40
N THR A 215 4.79 -22.71 -14.19
CA THR A 215 5.11 -21.28 -14.13
C THR A 215 4.86 -20.61 -15.50
N ASP A 216 4.07 -19.54 -15.51
CA ASP A 216 3.75 -18.77 -16.71
C ASP A 216 4.40 -17.37 -16.64
N ASP A 217 5.58 -17.26 -17.25
CA ASP A 217 6.35 -16.01 -17.30
C ASP A 217 5.64 -14.92 -18.10
N PHE A 218 4.94 -15.29 -19.17
CA PHE A 218 4.17 -14.34 -19.98
C PHE A 218 3.02 -13.75 -19.16
N ARG A 219 2.32 -14.59 -18.39
CA ARG A 219 1.25 -14.12 -17.52
C ARG A 219 1.77 -13.17 -16.43
N ILE A 220 2.91 -13.46 -15.82
CA ILE A 220 3.55 -12.56 -14.85
C ILE A 220 3.88 -11.22 -15.51
N GLN A 221 4.48 -11.23 -16.69
CA GLN A 221 4.83 -10.02 -17.44
C GLN A 221 3.59 -9.19 -17.79
N ASP A 222 2.52 -9.83 -18.31
CA ASP A 222 1.25 -9.18 -18.64
C ASP A 222 0.62 -8.53 -17.40
N LEU A 223 0.61 -9.23 -16.27
CA LEU A 223 0.06 -8.70 -15.01
C LEU A 223 0.86 -7.50 -14.49
N VAL A 224 2.19 -7.53 -14.58
CA VAL A 224 3.03 -6.39 -14.21
C VAL A 224 2.73 -5.18 -15.10
N GLN A 225 2.66 -5.39 -16.41
CA GLN A 225 2.37 -4.34 -17.37
C GLN A 225 0.97 -3.74 -17.13
N GLU A 226 -0.04 -4.60 -16.95
CA GLU A 226 -1.42 -4.18 -16.70
C GLU A 226 -1.56 -3.40 -15.39
N ILE A 227 -0.89 -3.84 -14.32
CA ILE A 227 -0.86 -3.11 -13.03
C ILE A 227 -0.25 -1.71 -13.23
N GLY A 228 0.89 -1.63 -13.91
CA GLY A 228 1.54 -0.34 -14.21
C GLY A 228 0.63 0.59 -15.00
N ASP A 229 -0.03 0.07 -16.03
CA ASP A 229 -0.89 0.88 -16.90
C ASP A 229 -2.15 1.37 -16.17
N VAL A 230 -2.83 0.54 -15.37
CA VAL A 230 -4.01 1.00 -14.61
C VAL A 230 -3.66 2.03 -13.54
N MET A 231 -2.43 2.00 -13.00
CA MET A 231 -1.96 3.03 -12.07
C MET A 231 -1.62 4.33 -12.78
N LEU A 232 -0.84 4.25 -13.86
CA LEU A 232 -0.43 5.42 -14.65
C LEU A 232 -1.63 6.14 -15.26
N ASP A 233 -2.65 5.41 -15.71
CA ASP A 233 -3.92 5.98 -16.19
C ASP A 233 -4.60 6.87 -15.14
N ARG A 234 -4.52 6.49 -13.85
CA ARG A 234 -5.07 7.32 -12.75
C ARG A 234 -4.22 8.55 -12.43
N ARG A 235 -2.91 8.48 -12.65
CA ARG A 235 -1.98 9.60 -12.44
C ARG A 235 -1.99 10.59 -13.61
N GLY A 236 -2.41 10.15 -14.79
CA GLY A 236 -2.45 10.95 -16.00
C GLY A 236 -1.08 11.16 -16.65
N PRO A 237 -1.03 11.81 -17.83
CA PRO A 237 0.17 11.89 -18.66
C PRO A 237 1.35 12.64 -18.02
N SER A 238 1.08 13.60 -17.13
CA SER A 238 2.11 14.33 -16.38
C SER A 238 2.44 13.68 -15.02
N GLN A 239 1.82 12.53 -14.71
CA GLN A 239 1.85 11.90 -13.39
C GLN A 239 1.44 12.82 -12.21
N ALA A 240 0.82 13.96 -12.50
CA ALA A 240 0.44 14.96 -11.51
C ALA A 240 -0.83 14.56 -10.74
N GLY A 241 -1.69 13.72 -11.33
CA GLY A 241 -2.89 13.24 -10.67
C GLY A 241 -2.53 12.50 -9.38
N LEU A 242 -3.08 12.97 -8.24
CA LEU A 242 -2.88 12.43 -6.89
C LEU A 242 -1.48 12.59 -6.29
N ALA A 243 -0.51 13.17 -7.00
CA ALA A 243 0.86 13.27 -6.51
C ALA A 243 0.96 14.08 -5.21
N HIS A 244 0.17 15.15 -5.10
CA HIS A 244 0.14 16.02 -3.93
C HIS A 244 -0.49 15.31 -2.72
N GLU A 245 -1.68 14.72 -2.90
CA GLU A 245 -2.34 13.93 -1.84
C GLU A 245 -1.50 12.72 -1.41
N GLU A 246 -0.84 12.05 -2.36
CA GLU A 246 0.09 10.95 -2.08
C GLU A 246 1.26 11.40 -1.20
N PHE A 247 1.94 12.47 -1.60
CA PHE A 247 3.11 12.95 -0.88
C PHE A 247 2.77 13.33 0.57
N VAL A 248 1.66 14.05 0.78
CA VAL A 248 1.23 14.44 2.12
C VAL A 248 0.80 13.23 2.94
N ALA A 249 0.03 12.29 2.37
CA ALA A 249 -0.38 11.07 3.06
C ALA A 249 0.84 10.24 3.48
N VAL A 250 1.77 10.00 2.56
CA VAL A 250 3.00 9.24 2.81
C VAL A 250 3.84 9.92 3.87
N THR A 251 4.05 11.23 3.77
CA THR A 251 4.82 12.01 4.75
C THR A 251 4.23 11.88 6.14
N PHE A 252 2.91 12.07 6.27
CA PHE A 252 2.22 11.99 7.55
C PHE A 252 2.30 10.59 8.17
N LEU A 253 1.95 9.55 7.41
CA LEU A 253 1.98 8.18 7.91
C LEU A 253 3.43 7.70 8.16
N SER A 254 4.42 8.22 7.43
CA SER A 254 5.84 7.95 7.66
C SER A 254 6.36 8.62 8.94
N TRP A 255 5.84 9.80 9.31
CA TRP A 255 6.13 10.45 10.59
C TRP A 255 5.63 9.62 11.77
N LEU A 256 4.38 9.14 11.71
CA LEU A 256 3.81 8.29 12.76
C LEU A 256 4.50 6.92 12.82
N HIS A 257 4.81 6.32 11.67
CA HIS A 257 5.58 5.07 11.63
C HIS A 257 6.99 5.25 12.23
N LEU A 258 7.66 6.38 11.96
CA LEU A 258 8.94 6.71 12.60
C LEU A 258 8.79 6.74 14.13
N ALA A 259 7.73 7.36 14.67
CA ALA A 259 7.52 7.44 16.11
C ALA A 259 7.41 6.07 16.80
N VAL A 260 6.91 5.03 16.13
CA VAL A 260 6.85 3.65 16.67
C VAL A 260 8.05 2.78 16.26
N SER A 261 8.89 3.25 15.34
CA SER A 261 10.05 2.48 14.84
C SER A 261 11.22 2.43 15.83
N TRP A 262 11.19 3.26 16.88
CA TRP A 262 12.17 3.31 17.95
C TRP A 262 11.52 3.71 19.29
N GLU A 263 12.31 3.89 20.35
CA GLU A 263 11.84 4.39 21.65
C GLU A 263 11.70 5.92 21.65
N SER A 264 10.79 6.42 20.81
CA SER A 264 10.49 7.85 20.73
C SER A 264 10.05 8.44 22.08
N PRO A 265 10.13 9.77 22.27
CA PRO A 265 9.73 10.42 23.52
C PRO A 265 8.32 10.00 23.99
N VAL A 266 7.35 10.03 23.07
CA VAL A 266 5.97 9.63 23.35
C VAL A 266 5.84 8.15 23.73
N VAL A 267 6.63 7.26 23.14
CA VAL A 267 6.68 5.84 23.53
C VAL A 267 7.24 5.67 24.94
N ARG A 268 8.29 6.41 25.30
CA ARG A 268 8.92 6.35 26.62
C ARG A 268 8.00 6.89 27.71
N ASP A 269 7.42 8.07 27.51
CA ASP A 269 6.56 8.71 28.50
C ASP A 269 5.27 7.94 28.76
N LEU A 270 4.67 7.38 27.71
CA LEU A 270 3.51 6.51 27.83
C LEU A 270 3.88 5.08 28.27
N ARG A 271 5.15 4.81 28.59
CA ARG A 271 5.67 3.50 29.00
C ARG A 271 5.20 2.38 28.07
N ALA A 272 5.29 2.65 26.76
CA ALA A 272 4.88 1.76 25.67
C ALA A 272 6.08 1.14 24.95
N THR A 273 7.25 1.07 25.61
CA THR A 273 8.48 0.49 25.07
C THR A 273 8.29 -0.99 24.73
N ALA A 274 8.94 -1.47 23.67
CA ALA A 274 8.90 -2.86 23.22
C ALA A 274 10.03 -3.16 22.24
N SER A 275 10.24 -4.42 21.88
CA SER A 275 11.27 -4.81 20.91
C SER A 275 10.91 -4.48 19.45
N THR A 276 9.61 -4.38 19.13
CA THR A 276 9.14 -4.23 17.75
C THR A 276 8.13 -3.09 17.59
N PRO A 277 8.04 -2.47 16.39
CA PRO A 277 7.14 -1.33 16.18
C PRO A 277 5.65 -1.66 16.39
N HIS A 278 5.21 -2.85 15.98
CA HIS A 278 3.80 -3.26 16.15
C HIS A 278 3.43 -3.43 17.63
N GLU A 279 4.34 -3.94 18.46
CA GLU A 279 4.10 -4.10 19.89
C GLU A 279 4.11 -2.73 20.60
N ARG A 280 4.97 -1.79 20.20
CA ARG A 280 4.90 -0.40 20.67
C ARG A 280 3.55 0.23 20.33
N LEU A 281 3.10 0.06 19.08
CA LEU A 281 1.80 0.58 18.63
C LEU A 281 0.63 -0.03 19.43
N ARG A 282 0.66 -1.35 19.68
CA ARG A 282 -0.35 -2.03 20.50
C ARG A 282 -0.39 -1.47 21.93
N ARG A 283 0.78 -1.26 22.54
CA ARG A 283 0.90 -0.69 23.90
C ARG A 283 0.42 0.76 23.95
N LEU A 284 0.74 1.57 22.94
CA LEU A 284 0.22 2.93 22.79
C LEU A 284 -1.31 2.93 22.66
N GLY A 285 -1.86 2.06 21.82
CA GLY A 285 -3.31 1.88 21.66
C GLY A 285 -4.02 1.56 22.97
N ALA A 286 -3.44 0.65 23.77
CA ALA A 286 -3.97 0.32 25.09
C ALA A 286 -4.04 1.54 26.04
N ARG A 287 -3.09 2.49 25.94
CA ARG A 287 -3.10 3.72 26.75
C ARG A 287 -4.27 4.64 26.43
N VAL A 288 -4.72 4.66 25.17
CA VAL A 288 -5.84 5.49 24.70
C VAL A 288 -7.14 4.73 24.49
N LYS A 289 -7.22 3.48 24.99
CA LYS A 289 -8.39 2.61 24.86
C LYS A 289 -8.84 2.47 23.39
N LEU A 290 -7.88 2.30 22.50
CA LEU A 290 -8.09 2.01 21.10
C LEU A 290 -7.07 0.97 20.64
N ASP A 291 -7.52 -0.26 20.46
CA ASP A 291 -6.62 -1.32 20.01
C ASP A 291 -6.14 -1.05 18.58
N ALA A 292 -4.83 -1.24 18.38
CA ALA A 292 -4.24 -1.34 17.06
C ALA A 292 -4.87 -2.52 16.30
N HIS A 293 -4.79 -2.51 14.97
CA HIS A 293 -5.28 -3.65 14.20
C HIS A 293 -4.54 -4.94 14.55
N GLN A 294 -5.23 -6.09 14.61
CA GLN A 294 -4.61 -7.38 14.96
C GLN A 294 -3.45 -7.73 14.01
N ASP A 295 -3.59 -7.39 12.73
CA ASP A 295 -2.60 -7.61 11.68
C ASP A 295 -1.58 -6.47 11.53
N SER A 296 -1.45 -5.58 12.53
CA SER A 296 -0.55 -4.41 12.45
C SER A 296 0.88 -4.80 12.08
N ARG A 297 1.37 -5.96 12.56
CA ARG A 297 2.69 -6.48 12.15
C ARG A 297 2.78 -6.69 10.64
N SER A 298 1.79 -7.34 10.04
CA SER A 298 1.77 -7.62 8.60
C SER A 298 1.66 -6.33 7.78
N PHE A 299 0.83 -5.39 8.21
CA PHE A 299 0.72 -4.08 7.56
C PHE A 299 2.03 -3.28 7.60
N LEU A 300 2.71 -3.24 8.74
CA LEU A 300 4.00 -2.54 8.89
C LEU A 300 5.11 -3.15 8.01
N GLN A 301 5.05 -4.47 7.76
CA GLN A 301 5.98 -5.15 6.86
C GLN A 301 5.61 -4.96 5.39
N LEU A 302 4.32 -5.02 5.04
CA LEU A 302 3.83 -4.86 3.67
C LEU A 302 4.08 -3.46 3.12
N GLY A 303 3.90 -2.42 3.95
CA GLY A 303 3.98 -1.03 3.50
C GLY A 303 5.24 -0.74 2.66
N PRO A 304 6.46 -0.91 3.22
CA PRO A 304 7.71 -0.70 2.48
C PRO A 304 7.87 -1.60 1.24
N ASP A 305 7.52 -2.88 1.34
CA ASP A 305 7.72 -3.85 0.24
C ASP A 305 6.82 -3.58 -0.96
N VAL A 306 5.51 -3.42 -0.70
CA VAL A 306 4.54 -3.14 -1.75
C VAL A 306 4.77 -1.75 -2.33
N SER A 307 5.20 -0.79 -1.50
CA SER A 307 5.61 0.54 -1.97
C SER A 307 6.74 0.46 -3.01
N LEU A 308 7.81 -0.26 -2.68
CA LEU A 308 8.95 -0.44 -3.56
C LEU A 308 8.58 -1.18 -4.84
N LEU A 309 7.77 -2.25 -4.72
CA LEU A 309 7.31 -3.03 -5.87
C LEU A 309 6.48 -2.16 -6.82
N LEU A 310 5.43 -1.49 -6.32
CA LEU A 310 4.55 -0.69 -7.17
C LEU A 310 5.28 0.50 -7.78
N TYR A 311 6.15 1.17 -7.01
CA TYR A 311 7.02 2.22 -7.56
C TYR A 311 7.86 1.69 -8.73
N SER A 312 8.44 0.49 -8.59
CA SER A 312 9.29 -0.11 -9.62
C SER A 312 8.49 -0.51 -10.87
N ILE A 313 7.27 -1.04 -10.68
CA ILE A 313 6.33 -1.39 -11.76
C ILE A 313 5.91 -0.13 -12.53
N GLU A 314 5.44 0.91 -11.83
CA GLU A 314 4.99 2.17 -12.47
C GLU A 314 6.12 2.86 -13.26
N ARG A 315 7.36 2.76 -12.76
CA ARG A 315 8.55 3.33 -13.41
C ARG A 315 9.21 2.40 -14.43
N ARG A 316 8.64 1.20 -14.65
CA ARG A 316 9.16 0.17 -15.54
C ARG A 316 10.64 -0.13 -15.31
N LEU A 317 11.04 -0.26 -14.04
CA LEU A 317 12.43 -0.50 -13.67
C LEU A 317 12.82 -1.96 -13.94
N GLU A 318 14.05 -2.15 -14.41
CA GLU A 318 14.55 -3.41 -14.97
C GLU A 318 14.45 -4.68 -14.09
N PRO A 319 14.33 -4.66 -12.75
CA PRO A 319 14.02 -5.92 -12.07
C PRO A 319 12.58 -6.39 -12.27
N THR A 320 11.65 -5.47 -12.50
CA THR A 320 10.21 -5.77 -12.64
C THR A 320 9.80 -6.08 -14.07
N GLN A 321 10.66 -5.81 -15.04
CA GLN A 321 10.40 -6.10 -16.46
C GLN A 321 10.84 -7.51 -16.87
N GLN A 322 11.40 -8.28 -15.93
CA GLN A 322 11.92 -9.63 -16.14
C GLN A 322 11.15 -10.59 -15.22
N PRO A 323 10.18 -11.37 -15.74
CA PRO A 323 9.28 -12.20 -14.91
C PRO A 323 10.04 -13.22 -14.04
N GLU A 324 11.15 -13.77 -14.52
CA GLU A 324 11.98 -14.73 -13.81
C GLU A 324 12.55 -14.16 -12.50
N TYR A 325 12.76 -12.85 -12.41
CA TYR A 325 13.28 -12.23 -11.20
C TYR A 325 12.29 -12.25 -10.04
N PHE A 326 10.99 -12.39 -10.31
CA PHE A 326 10.00 -12.46 -9.25
C PHE A 326 10.13 -13.73 -8.40
N TYR A 327 10.68 -14.82 -8.95
CA TYR A 327 10.66 -16.12 -8.30
C TYR A 327 11.97 -16.92 -8.32
N THR A 328 12.97 -16.54 -9.12
CA THR A 328 14.23 -17.27 -9.25
C THR A 328 15.15 -17.08 -8.03
N ARG A 329 15.78 -18.17 -7.58
CA ARG A 329 16.76 -18.14 -6.48
C ARG A 329 17.96 -17.27 -6.88
N GLY A 330 18.37 -16.36 -5.99
CA GLY A 330 19.45 -15.39 -6.25
C GLY A 330 18.95 -14.02 -6.70
N SER A 331 17.70 -13.91 -7.18
CA SER A 331 17.07 -12.61 -7.40
C SER A 331 16.85 -11.87 -6.08
N GLN A 332 17.13 -10.56 -6.09
CA GLN A 332 16.82 -9.67 -4.97
C GLN A 332 15.30 -9.42 -4.81
N LEU A 333 14.52 -9.62 -5.88
CA LEU A 333 13.07 -9.41 -5.87
C LEU A 333 12.32 -10.59 -5.24
N ARG A 334 12.83 -11.82 -5.38
CA ARG A 334 12.18 -13.02 -4.83
C ARG A 334 11.92 -12.95 -3.31
N PRO A 335 12.88 -12.59 -2.43
CA PRO A 335 12.61 -12.46 -1.00
C PRO A 335 11.56 -11.39 -0.66
N VAL A 336 11.48 -10.32 -1.46
CA VAL A 336 10.45 -9.29 -1.32
C VAL A 336 9.09 -9.87 -1.68
N MET A 337 8.97 -10.56 -2.82
CA MET A 337 7.74 -11.23 -3.23
C MET A 337 7.27 -12.27 -2.22
N ASP A 338 8.18 -13.07 -1.67
CA ASP A 338 7.84 -14.08 -0.66
C ASP A 338 7.24 -13.48 0.61
N ARG A 339 7.81 -12.35 1.07
CA ARG A 339 7.30 -11.56 2.20
C ARG A 339 5.96 -10.92 1.90
N ILE A 340 5.79 -10.34 0.71
CA ILE A 340 4.51 -9.78 0.26
C ILE A 340 3.45 -10.88 0.25
N ILE A 341 3.69 -12.02 -0.41
CA ILE A 341 2.74 -13.15 -0.50
C ILE A 341 2.34 -13.62 0.90
N HIS A 342 3.31 -13.80 1.81
CA HIS A 342 3.06 -14.22 3.19
C HIS A 342 2.16 -13.23 3.94
N HIS A 343 2.55 -11.96 4.01
CA HIS A 343 1.81 -10.97 4.78
C HIS A 343 0.48 -10.58 4.12
N TRP A 344 0.41 -10.55 2.78
CA TRP A 344 -0.81 -10.29 2.04
C TRP A 344 -1.86 -11.38 2.26
N SER A 345 -1.45 -12.65 2.24
CA SER A 345 -2.33 -13.77 2.57
C SER A 345 -2.92 -13.65 3.98
N HIS A 346 -2.12 -13.15 4.93
CA HIS A 346 -2.54 -12.94 6.31
C HIS A 346 -3.59 -11.82 6.43
N VAL A 347 -3.34 -10.65 5.84
CA VAL A 347 -4.24 -9.48 5.99
C VAL A 347 -5.53 -9.61 5.18
N THR A 348 -5.52 -10.37 4.09
CA THR A 348 -6.71 -10.60 3.25
C THR A 348 -7.48 -11.87 3.62
N GLY A 349 -6.92 -12.74 4.46
CA GLY A 349 -7.47 -14.06 4.75
C GLY A 349 -7.49 -15.01 3.54
N THR A 350 -6.87 -14.63 2.41
CA THR A 350 -6.84 -15.44 1.19
C THR A 350 -5.53 -16.23 1.14
N ASN A 351 -5.61 -17.57 1.13
CA ASN A 351 -4.42 -18.40 1.01
C ASN A 351 -3.94 -18.47 -0.45
N ILE A 352 -3.10 -17.51 -0.83
CA ILE A 352 -2.53 -17.35 -2.18
C ILE A 352 -1.82 -18.63 -2.62
N ARG A 353 -1.02 -19.24 -1.74
CA ARG A 353 -0.24 -20.45 -2.07
C ARG A 353 -1.12 -21.67 -2.34
N SER A 354 -2.27 -21.77 -1.65
CA SER A 354 -3.24 -22.86 -1.87
C SER A 354 -4.14 -22.64 -3.08
N ARG A 355 -4.37 -21.38 -3.48
CA ARG A 355 -5.09 -21.04 -4.72
C ARG A 355 -4.23 -21.35 -5.94
N ALA A 356 -2.95 -20.99 -5.86
CA ALA A 356 -1.92 -21.31 -6.85
C ALA A 356 -1.81 -22.82 -7.16
N THR A 357 -2.11 -23.71 -6.20
CA THR A 357 -2.05 -25.17 -6.40
C THR A 357 -3.37 -25.80 -6.85
N ARG A 358 -4.48 -25.03 -6.89
CA ARG A 358 -5.71 -25.53 -7.53
C ARG A 358 -5.51 -25.44 -9.03
N LEU A 359 -5.22 -26.58 -9.64
CA LEU A 359 -5.46 -26.78 -11.07
C LEU A 359 -6.90 -26.31 -11.36
N ASP A 360 -7.04 -25.30 -12.21
CA ASP A 360 -8.34 -24.81 -12.63
C ASP A 360 -9.19 -26.00 -13.15
N PRO A 361 -10.40 -26.24 -12.61
CA PRO A 361 -11.32 -27.23 -13.15
C PRO A 361 -11.61 -27.03 -14.64
N GLY A 362 -11.45 -25.80 -15.16
CA GLY A 362 -11.48 -25.48 -16.58
C GLY A 362 -10.36 -26.16 -17.37
N THR A 363 -9.14 -26.17 -16.85
CA THR A 363 -7.97 -26.87 -17.44
C THR A 363 -8.12 -28.39 -17.33
N VAL A 364 -8.72 -28.91 -16.24
CA VAL A 364 -9.02 -30.34 -16.09
C VAL A 364 -10.16 -30.79 -17.01
N ARG A 365 -11.14 -29.92 -17.33
CA ARG A 365 -12.16 -30.17 -18.36
C ARG A 365 -11.61 -30.07 -19.79
N ALA A 366 -10.68 -29.15 -20.05
CA ALA A 366 -10.02 -29.02 -21.35
C ALA A 366 -9.13 -30.23 -21.69
N LEU A 367 -8.67 -30.98 -20.69
CA LEU A 367 -7.84 -32.18 -20.84
C LEU A 367 -8.62 -33.51 -20.67
N GLY A 368 -9.95 -33.47 -20.58
CA GLY A 368 -10.78 -34.62 -20.21
C GLY A 368 -11.96 -34.90 -21.15
N ASN A 369 -11.67 -35.26 -22.40
CA ASN A 369 -12.48 -36.19 -23.22
C ASN A 369 -11.72 -36.69 -24.48
N ALA A 370 -10.40 -36.91 -24.35
CA ALA A 370 -9.64 -37.65 -25.36
C ALA A 370 -9.60 -39.13 -24.97
N SER A 371 -10.77 -39.79 -25.00
CA SER A 371 -10.85 -41.24 -24.93
C SER A 371 -10.94 -41.79 -26.35
N VAL A 372 -9.83 -42.42 -26.77
CA VAL A 372 -9.75 -43.49 -27.78
C VAL A 372 -9.78 -43.06 -29.26
N ILE A 373 -8.62 -42.66 -29.79
CA ILE A 373 -8.22 -43.09 -31.14
C ILE A 373 -7.49 -44.42 -30.95
N ALA A 374 -8.25 -45.51 -30.90
CA ALA A 374 -7.71 -46.85 -31.10
C ALA A 374 -7.91 -47.22 -32.56
N SER A 375 -6.79 -47.58 -33.18
CA SER A 375 -6.64 -48.19 -34.49
C SER A 375 -7.66 -49.32 -34.73
N ALA A 376 -8.35 -49.25 -35.87
CA ALA A 376 -9.18 -50.31 -36.36
C ALA A 376 -8.34 -51.51 -36.83
N PRO A 377 -8.81 -52.75 -36.61
CA PRO A 377 -8.66 -53.82 -37.57
C PRO A 377 -10.01 -54.12 -38.23
N ALA A 378 -9.94 -54.43 -39.53
CA ALA A 378 -11.06 -54.83 -40.35
C ALA A 378 -11.73 -56.12 -39.88
N SER A 379 -13.06 -56.18 -39.91
CA SER A 379 -13.79 -57.41 -40.28
C SER A 379 -15.22 -57.11 -40.75
N VAL A 380 -15.64 -57.96 -41.67
CA VAL A 380 -16.82 -57.99 -42.55
C VAL A 380 -18.08 -58.45 -41.79
N GLY A 381 -19.28 -57.98 -42.17
CA GLY A 381 -20.48 -58.84 -42.17
C GLY A 381 -21.83 -58.28 -41.69
N THR A 382 -22.67 -57.88 -42.66
CA THR A 382 -24.11 -58.20 -42.86
C THR A 382 -25.22 -57.82 -41.84
N GLY A 383 -26.14 -56.95 -42.32
CA GLY A 383 -27.62 -57.08 -42.22
C GLY A 383 -28.32 -56.47 -41.00
N VAL A 384 -29.58 -55.98 -40.98
CA VAL A 384 -30.71 -55.81 -41.93
C VAL A 384 -31.77 -54.91 -41.20
N SER A 385 -32.42 -54.01 -41.96
CA SER A 385 -33.78 -53.39 -41.85
C SER A 385 -34.36 -52.67 -40.61
N GLY A 386 -35.12 -51.59 -40.89
CA GLY A 386 -36.43 -51.26 -40.28
C GLY A 386 -36.51 -49.89 -39.58
N SER A 387 -36.79 -48.77 -40.27
CA SER A 387 -38.10 -48.20 -40.64
C SER A 387 -38.91 -47.48 -39.53
N SER A 388 -39.18 -46.20 -39.83
CA SER A 388 -40.45 -45.44 -39.70
C SER A 388 -40.91 -44.79 -38.38
N GLN A 389 -41.13 -43.46 -38.51
CA GLN A 389 -42.28 -42.64 -38.04
C GLN A 389 -42.49 -42.46 -36.51
N GLY A 390 -42.93 -41.31 -35.98
CA GLY A 390 -43.40 -40.06 -36.55
C GLY A 390 -43.79 -39.05 -35.44
N VAL A 391 -43.77 -37.77 -35.81
CA VAL A 391 -44.68 -36.66 -35.46
C VAL A 391 -45.47 -36.71 -34.13
N ALA A 392 -45.31 -35.69 -33.27
CA ALA A 392 -46.40 -34.81 -32.81
C ALA A 392 -45.94 -33.76 -31.76
N MET A 393 -45.89 -32.48 -32.17
CA MET A 393 -46.36 -31.32 -31.38
C MET A 393 -47.90 -31.26 -31.49
N PRO A 394 -48.70 -30.54 -30.66
CA PRO A 394 -48.42 -29.14 -30.25
C PRO A 394 -49.04 -28.59 -28.93
N ALA A 395 -48.81 -27.28 -28.77
CA ALA A 395 -49.65 -26.22 -28.16
C ALA A 395 -49.69 -26.08 -26.62
N ALA A 396 -49.24 -24.98 -26.00
CA ALA A 396 -49.56 -23.54 -26.12
C ALA A 396 -50.83 -23.08 -25.37
N ARG A 397 -50.65 -22.28 -24.31
CA ARG A 397 -51.44 -21.12 -23.81
C ARG A 397 -50.90 -20.75 -22.42
N ALA A 398 -50.53 -19.54 -21.98
CA ALA A 398 -50.88 -18.12 -22.24
C ALA A 398 -51.48 -17.48 -20.97
N GLY A 399 -50.95 -16.31 -20.56
CA GLY A 399 -51.52 -15.39 -19.55
C GLY A 399 -50.53 -15.10 -18.40
N VAL A 400 -49.73 -14.01 -18.32
CA VAL A 400 -49.93 -12.54 -18.40
C VAL A 400 -50.66 -11.93 -17.17
N LYS A 401 -49.89 -11.28 -16.26
CA LYS A 401 -49.99 -9.86 -15.79
C LYS A 401 -49.32 -9.60 -14.42
N ASP A 402 -48.18 -8.89 -14.46
CA ASP A 402 -47.64 -7.73 -13.69
C ASP A 402 -48.27 -7.25 -12.33
N PRO A 403 -47.75 -6.19 -11.64
CA PRO A 403 -46.58 -6.19 -10.74
C PRO A 403 -46.78 -5.40 -9.40
N MET A 404 -45.84 -5.58 -8.43
CA MET A 404 -45.46 -4.63 -7.34
C MET A 404 -46.56 -4.14 -6.33
N PRO A 405 -46.26 -3.42 -5.21
CA PRO A 405 -45.06 -2.62 -4.90
C PRO A 405 -44.43 -2.74 -3.49
N LEU A 406 -43.21 -2.22 -3.45
CA LEU A 406 -42.45 -1.49 -2.43
C LEU A 406 -43.07 -1.26 -1.03
N ARG A 407 -42.25 -1.53 -0.01
CA ARG A 407 -41.95 -0.61 1.09
C ARG A 407 -40.47 -0.64 1.42
#